data_AF-A0A954QYZ2-F1
#
_entry.id   AF-A0A954QYZ2-F1
#
_cell.length_a   1.000
_cell.length_b   1.000
_cell.length_c   1.000
_cell.angle_alpha   90.00
_cell.angle_beta   90.00
_cell.angle_gamma   90.00
#
_symmetry.space_group_name_H-M   'P 1'
#
loop_
_entity.id
_entity.type
_entity.pdbx_description
1 polymer ?
#
loop_
_entity_poly.entity_id
_entity_poly.type
_entity_poly.pdbx_seq_one_letter_code
_entity_poly.pdbx_strand_id
1 'polypeptide(L)'
;LNIADSDNPFPTGSLVKRAKAEGNFDSDDWQTFDVTVDGGQVNVKLDGVEILTYTDPNPVRRGRIGLQLNEGLVEFRNVRLRPLGATSIFNGQDLSGWKTYPEMASRFTVNEQGELHVADGRGQLETENSYGDFVLQFECKTHAPNLNSGVFYRCIPGETMNGYEAQIHNGTKEGDPWKPLDCGTGGIFRRQDARFVFADDQQWFSMTVVATGPHVSTWVNGIQVADWTDTRPPHNNPRNGLRLEPGTIMIQGHDPTTDISFRGLRIAEL
;
A
#
# COMPACT_ATOMS: atom_id res chain seq x y z
N LEU A 1 12.09 -10.14 16.99
CA LEU A 1 11.54 -9.56 18.22
C LEU A 1 10.89 -10.68 18.99
N ASN A 2 11.28 -10.89 20.25
CA ASN A 2 10.75 -11.99 21.04
C ASN A 2 9.51 -11.59 21.82
N ILE A 3 8.64 -12.57 22.06
CA ILE A 3 7.52 -12.51 23.00
C ILE A 3 7.71 -13.77 23.86
N ALA A 4 8.15 -13.57 25.10
CA ALA A 4 8.53 -14.64 26.02
C ALA A 4 8.63 -14.11 27.45
N ASP A 5 8.47 -15.02 28.42
CA ASP A 5 8.52 -14.71 29.85
C ASP A 5 9.85 -14.04 30.28
N SER A 6 9.79 -13.34 31.42
CA SER A 6 10.90 -12.57 31.98
C SER A 6 12.13 -13.38 32.36
N ASP A 7 12.00 -14.70 32.55
CA ASP A 7 13.12 -15.63 32.82
C ASP A 7 13.80 -16.15 31.54
N ASN A 8 13.23 -15.88 30.36
CA ASN A 8 13.84 -16.22 29.09
C ASN A 8 15.17 -15.45 28.90
N PRO A 9 16.22 -16.05 28.30
CA PRO A 9 17.47 -15.34 28.00
C PRO A 9 17.27 -14.08 27.12
N PHE A 10 16.19 -14.04 26.35
CA PHE A 10 15.73 -12.90 25.56
C PHE A 10 14.24 -12.66 25.83
N PRO A 11 13.87 -11.98 26.93
CA PRO A 11 12.47 -11.77 27.30
C PRO A 11 11.73 -10.89 26.28
N THR A 12 10.40 -10.76 26.43
CA THR A 12 9.53 -9.90 25.61
C THR A 12 10.19 -8.56 25.29
N GLY A 13 10.20 -8.19 24.01
CA GLY A 13 10.86 -6.97 23.51
C GLY A 13 12.30 -7.14 23.04
N SER A 14 12.93 -8.28 23.33
CA SER A 14 14.31 -8.55 22.92
C SER A 14 14.47 -8.85 21.43
N LEU A 15 15.62 -8.50 20.87
CA LEU A 15 16.08 -8.99 19.57
C LEU A 15 16.93 -10.25 19.82
N VAL A 16 16.33 -11.44 19.64
CA VAL A 16 16.94 -12.74 19.93
C VAL A 16 18.36 -12.85 19.34
N LYS A 17 19.35 -13.20 20.17
CA LYS A 17 20.78 -13.31 19.83
C LYS A 17 21.45 -11.99 19.38
N ARG A 18 20.79 -10.84 19.53
CA ARG A 18 21.30 -9.53 19.09
C ARG A 18 21.34 -8.52 20.23
N ALA A 19 20.21 -8.30 20.91
CA ALA A 19 20.09 -7.36 22.01
C ALA A 19 18.97 -7.77 22.97
N LYS A 20 19.26 -7.68 24.26
CA LYS A 20 18.33 -8.04 25.33
C LYS A 20 17.59 -6.78 25.80
N ALA A 21 16.27 -6.86 25.93
CA ALA A 21 15.48 -5.84 26.62
C ALA A 21 15.58 -6.05 28.14
N GLU A 22 15.68 -4.97 28.91
CA GLU A 22 15.73 -5.01 30.37
C GLU A 22 14.38 -4.59 30.95
N GLY A 23 13.85 -5.37 31.90
CA GLY A 23 12.54 -5.16 32.51
C GLY A 23 11.75 -6.45 32.69
N ASN A 24 10.61 -6.35 33.38
CA ASN A 24 9.60 -7.40 33.40
C ASN A 24 8.41 -6.92 32.58
N PHE A 25 8.10 -7.64 31.51
CA PHE A 25 7.06 -7.31 30.54
C PHE A 25 6.03 -8.44 30.41
N ASP A 26 5.98 -9.33 31.40
CA ASP A 26 5.02 -10.44 31.43
C ASP A 26 3.60 -9.86 31.60
N SER A 27 2.67 -10.32 30.77
CA SER A 27 1.30 -9.85 30.77
C SER A 27 0.37 -10.88 30.14
N ASP A 28 -0.83 -11.01 30.71
CA ASP A 28 -1.95 -11.75 30.11
C ASP A 28 -2.84 -10.84 29.24
N ASP A 29 -2.56 -9.53 29.21
CA ASP A 29 -3.30 -8.53 28.44
C ASP A 29 -2.70 -8.31 27.04
N TRP A 30 -3.47 -7.66 26.18
CA TRP A 30 -2.96 -7.23 24.87
C TRP A 30 -1.84 -6.20 25.03
N GLN A 31 -0.68 -6.52 24.46
CA GLN A 31 0.45 -5.62 24.34
C GLN A 31 0.58 -5.03 22.93
N THR A 32 1.07 -3.80 22.85
CA THR A 32 1.32 -3.09 21.59
C THR A 32 2.81 -2.94 21.36
N PHE A 33 3.29 -3.44 20.22
CA PHE A 33 4.65 -3.19 19.75
C PHE A 33 4.67 -2.09 18.69
N ASP A 34 5.48 -1.06 18.92
CA ASP A 34 5.92 -0.14 17.87
C ASP A 34 7.39 -0.40 17.56
N VAL A 35 7.67 -0.96 16.39
CA VAL A 35 9.02 -1.30 15.96
C VAL A 35 9.41 -0.41 14.78
N THR A 36 10.45 0.41 14.98
CA THR A 36 11.03 1.25 13.93
C THR A 36 12.36 0.65 13.49
N VAL A 37 12.48 0.33 12.20
CA VAL A 37 13.71 -0.17 11.56
C VAL A 37 14.13 0.83 10.49
N ASP A 38 15.20 1.57 10.75
CA ASP A 38 15.78 2.57 9.84
C ASP A 38 17.24 2.20 9.53
N GLY A 39 17.46 1.65 8.34
CA GLY A 39 18.75 1.07 7.98
C GLY A 39 19.15 -0.03 8.98
N GLY A 40 20.20 0.21 9.77
CA GLY A 40 20.61 -0.68 10.86
C GLY A 40 20.09 -0.30 12.25
N GLN A 41 19.43 0.84 12.40
CA GLN A 41 18.88 1.27 13.68
C GLN A 41 17.51 0.60 13.90
N VAL A 42 17.39 -0.15 14.98
CA VAL A 42 16.15 -0.78 15.43
C VAL A 42 15.76 -0.17 16.77
N ASN A 43 14.55 0.36 16.86
CA ASN A 43 13.97 0.88 18.10
C ASN A 43 12.67 0.11 18.35
N VAL A 44 12.49 -0.37 19.58
CA VAL A 44 11.32 -1.12 20.02
C VAL A 44 10.67 -0.37 21.16
N LYS A 45 9.37 -0.09 21.00
CA LYS A 45 8.51 0.32 22.09
C LYS A 45 7.51 -0.77 22.40
N LEU A 46 7.22 -0.93 23.68
CA LEU A 46 6.17 -1.77 24.21
C LEU A 46 5.22 -0.90 25.00
N ASP A 47 3.94 -0.92 24.63
CA ASP A 47 2.88 -0.11 25.24
C ASP A 47 3.24 1.39 25.35
N GLY A 48 3.88 1.91 24.29
CA GLY A 48 4.29 3.30 24.15
C GLY A 48 5.62 3.66 24.83
N VAL A 49 6.20 2.77 25.63
CA VAL A 49 7.49 2.97 26.31
C VAL A 49 8.62 2.39 25.47
N GLU A 50 9.66 3.17 25.19
CA GLU A 50 10.87 2.66 24.53
C GLU A 50 11.63 1.73 25.47
N ILE A 51 11.80 0.47 25.05
CA ILE A 51 12.41 -0.59 25.87
C ILE A 51 13.72 -1.13 25.29
N LEU A 52 13.99 -0.87 23.99
CA LEU A 52 15.20 -1.36 23.35
C LEU A 52 15.58 -0.50 22.14
N THR A 53 16.85 -0.11 22.10
CA THR A 53 17.48 0.55 20.96
C THR A 53 18.74 -0.22 20.59
N TYR A 54 18.84 -0.63 19.33
CA TYR A 54 19.91 -1.49 18.83
C TYR A 54 20.37 -1.04 17.45
N THR A 55 21.69 -1.03 17.23
CA THR A 55 22.28 -0.80 15.91
C THR A 55 22.86 -2.12 15.38
N ASP A 56 22.26 -2.68 14.33
CA ASP A 56 22.78 -3.90 13.69
C ASP A 56 24.06 -3.56 12.91
N PRO A 57 25.21 -4.18 13.22
CA PRO A 57 26.43 -3.98 12.46
C PRO A 57 26.36 -4.56 11.03
N ASN A 58 25.41 -5.46 10.75
CA ASN A 58 25.22 -6.09 9.46
C ASN A 58 23.74 -6.05 9.04
N PRO A 59 23.19 -4.84 8.77
CA PRO A 59 21.76 -4.68 8.57
C PRO A 59 21.29 -5.35 7.28
N VAL A 60 20.18 -6.08 7.38
CA VAL A 60 19.51 -6.63 6.20
C VAL A 60 18.68 -5.52 5.56
N ARG A 61 18.92 -5.24 4.28
CA ARG A 61 18.24 -4.14 3.58
C ARG A 61 16.76 -4.39 3.31
N ARG A 62 16.38 -5.64 3.00
CA ARG A 62 15.00 -6.05 2.68
C ARG A 62 14.78 -7.49 3.12
N GLY A 63 13.60 -7.80 3.62
CA GLY A 63 13.24 -9.13 4.09
C GLY A 63 11.74 -9.27 4.29
N ARG A 64 11.32 -10.49 4.65
CA ARG A 64 9.93 -10.78 5.03
C ARG A 64 9.74 -10.55 6.52
N ILE A 65 8.53 -10.15 6.89
CA ILE A 65 8.09 -10.14 8.28
C ILE A 65 7.40 -11.47 8.54
N GLY A 66 7.86 -12.19 9.56
CA GLY A 66 7.28 -13.45 10.02
C GLY A 66 6.72 -13.30 11.41
N LEU A 67 5.54 -13.86 11.64
CA LEU A 67 4.98 -14.04 12.96
C LEU A 67 5.31 -15.47 13.40
N GLN A 68 6.08 -15.58 14.48
CA GLN A 68 6.54 -16.87 14.98
C GLN A 68 5.61 -17.38 16.08
N LEU A 69 5.31 -18.67 16.05
CA LEU A 69 4.80 -19.44 17.18
C LEU A 69 5.85 -20.49 17.53
N ASN A 70 6.32 -20.50 18.78
CA ASN A 70 7.21 -21.54 19.28
C ASN A 70 6.39 -22.63 20.00
N GLU A 71 5.67 -22.22 21.05
CA GLU A 71 4.76 -23.06 21.84
C GLU A 71 3.63 -22.19 22.42
N GLY A 72 2.61 -22.85 23.01
CA GLY A 72 1.48 -22.16 23.63
C GLY A 72 0.50 -21.52 22.64
N LEU A 73 -0.30 -20.59 23.14
CA LEU A 73 -1.21 -19.76 22.34
C LEU A 73 -0.60 -18.37 22.20
N VAL A 74 -0.56 -17.86 20.97
CA VAL A 74 -0.20 -16.46 20.67
C VAL A 74 -1.20 -15.91 19.67
N GLU A 75 -1.67 -14.69 19.90
CA GLU A 75 -2.62 -14.01 19.03
C GLU A 75 -2.02 -12.68 18.56
N PHE A 76 -2.23 -12.36 17.28
CA PHE A 76 -1.80 -11.10 16.68
C PHE A 76 -2.99 -10.39 16.07
N ARG A 77 -3.08 -9.06 16.28
CA ARG A 77 -4.07 -8.21 15.62
C ARG A 77 -3.44 -6.87 15.26
N ASN A 78 -4.06 -6.16 14.30
CA ASN A 78 -3.61 -4.83 13.87
C ASN A 78 -2.13 -4.78 13.43
N VAL A 79 -1.62 -5.85 12.80
CA VAL A 79 -0.27 -5.88 12.23
C VAL A 79 -0.23 -4.94 11.03
N ARG A 80 0.41 -3.78 11.19
CA ARG A 80 0.45 -2.71 10.19
C ARG A 80 1.88 -2.34 9.87
N LEU A 81 2.12 -2.04 8.59
CA LEU A 81 3.40 -1.56 8.11
C LEU A 81 3.25 -0.15 7.55
N ARG A 82 4.10 0.74 8.03
CA ARG A 82 4.23 2.10 7.53
C ARG A 82 5.66 2.29 7.05
N PRO A 83 5.90 2.55 5.75
CA PRO A 83 7.20 2.96 5.27
C PRO A 83 7.68 4.19 6.06
N LEU A 84 8.94 4.21 6.45
CA LEU A 84 9.54 5.40 7.04
C LEU A 84 9.61 6.51 5.99
N GLY A 85 9.45 7.75 6.43
CA GLY A 85 9.43 8.90 5.52
C GLY A 85 8.17 9.02 4.65
N ALA A 86 7.15 8.18 4.85
CA ALA A 86 5.89 8.31 4.10
C ALA A 86 5.21 9.67 4.37
N THR A 87 4.99 10.44 3.32
CA THR A 87 4.29 11.74 3.35
C THR A 87 2.90 11.61 2.76
N SER A 88 1.94 12.40 3.27
CA SER A 88 0.61 12.47 2.67
C SER A 88 0.69 13.21 1.34
N ILE A 89 0.15 12.62 0.27
CA ILE A 89 0.02 13.28 -1.04
C ILE A 89 -1.36 13.91 -1.23
N PHE A 90 -2.27 13.72 -0.28
CA PHE A 90 -3.59 14.34 -0.27
C PHE A 90 -3.82 15.00 1.09
N ASN A 91 -4.31 16.25 1.09
CA ASN A 91 -4.42 17.05 2.32
C ASN A 91 -5.75 16.85 3.06
N GLY A 92 -6.72 16.16 2.45
CA GLY A 92 -8.05 15.94 3.04
C GLY A 92 -8.91 17.20 3.16
N GLN A 93 -8.56 18.28 2.45
CA GLN A 93 -9.29 19.55 2.48
C GLN A 93 -9.71 19.98 1.08
N ASP A 94 -8.78 19.89 0.12
CA ASP A 94 -8.98 20.29 -1.26
C ASP A 94 -8.03 19.51 -2.19
N LEU A 95 -7.95 19.93 -3.46
CA LEU A 95 -7.11 19.28 -4.46
C LEU A 95 -5.74 19.97 -4.64
N SER A 96 -5.29 20.78 -3.67
CA SER A 96 -3.96 21.38 -3.72
C SER A 96 -2.87 20.31 -3.78
N GLY A 97 -1.88 20.49 -4.66
CA GLY A 97 -0.87 19.46 -4.98
C GLY A 97 -1.32 18.46 -6.06
N TRP A 98 -2.53 18.63 -6.60
CA TRP A 98 -3.07 17.85 -7.70
C TRP A 98 -3.50 18.75 -8.87
N LYS A 99 -3.22 18.28 -10.07
CA LYS A 99 -3.72 18.83 -11.31
C LYS A 99 -5.07 18.21 -11.65
N THR A 100 -6.05 19.07 -11.93
CA THR A 100 -7.39 18.70 -12.38
C THR A 100 -7.56 18.91 -13.89
N TYR A 101 -8.52 18.20 -14.47
CA TYR A 101 -8.85 18.22 -15.90
C TYR A 101 -10.35 18.49 -16.07
N PRO A 102 -10.81 19.75 -15.90
CA PRO A 102 -12.23 20.11 -15.84
C PRO A 102 -12.99 19.87 -17.14
N GLU A 103 -12.29 19.68 -18.26
CA GLU A 103 -12.86 19.30 -19.55
C GLU A 103 -13.22 17.80 -19.63
N MET A 104 -12.71 16.98 -18.71
CA MET A 104 -13.05 15.56 -18.61
C MET A 104 -14.36 15.36 -17.85
N ALA A 105 -14.97 14.18 -17.99
CA ALA A 105 -16.29 13.91 -17.45
C ALA A 105 -16.29 13.57 -15.95
N SER A 106 -15.15 13.18 -15.37
CA SER A 106 -15.07 12.88 -13.93
C SER A 106 -15.18 14.14 -13.09
N ARG A 107 -15.92 14.04 -11.98
CA ARG A 107 -15.93 15.04 -10.91
C ARG A 107 -15.09 14.53 -9.73
N PHE A 108 -14.15 15.37 -9.28
CA PHE A 108 -13.33 15.13 -8.09
C PHE A 108 -13.71 16.12 -7.00
N THR A 109 -14.11 15.63 -5.83
CA THR A 109 -14.52 16.46 -4.69
C THR A 109 -13.96 15.92 -3.39
N VAL A 110 -13.82 16.78 -2.37
CA VAL A 110 -13.43 16.38 -1.01
C VAL A 110 -14.63 16.53 -0.08
N ASN A 111 -14.99 15.47 0.65
CA ASN A 111 -16.10 15.52 1.60
C ASN A 111 -15.67 16.07 2.97
N GLU A 112 -16.63 16.29 3.87
CA GLU A 112 -16.37 16.83 5.22
C GLU A 112 -15.49 15.92 6.09
N GLN A 113 -15.36 14.63 5.75
CA GLN A 113 -14.48 13.68 6.42
C GLN A 113 -13.05 13.69 5.86
N GLY A 114 -12.78 14.54 4.87
CA GLY A 114 -11.48 14.65 4.20
C GLY A 114 -11.17 13.48 3.27
N GLU A 115 -12.20 12.85 2.72
CA GLU A 115 -12.09 11.76 1.75
C GLU A 115 -12.25 12.32 0.34
N LEU A 116 -11.40 11.88 -0.58
CA LEU A 116 -11.51 12.19 -2.00
C LEU A 116 -12.62 11.33 -2.60
N HIS A 117 -13.58 11.95 -3.26
CA HIS A 117 -14.64 11.29 -4.01
C HIS A 117 -14.45 11.52 -5.50
N VAL A 118 -14.53 10.43 -6.27
CA VAL A 118 -14.46 10.40 -7.73
C VAL A 118 -15.79 9.91 -8.24
N ALA A 119 -16.45 10.72 -9.05
CA ALA A 119 -17.75 10.41 -9.62
C ALA A 119 -17.80 10.72 -11.11
N ASP A 120 -18.87 10.26 -11.74
CA ASP A 120 -19.21 10.55 -13.13
C ASP A 120 -18.22 9.94 -14.13
N GLY A 121 -18.15 10.45 -15.35
CA GLY A 121 -17.53 9.76 -16.49
C GLY A 121 -16.01 9.60 -16.43
N ARG A 122 -15.42 9.34 -17.60
CA ARG A 122 -13.98 9.17 -17.76
C ARG A 122 -13.19 10.45 -17.44
N GLY A 123 -12.09 10.31 -16.70
CA GLY A 123 -11.22 11.43 -16.33
C GLY A 123 -10.06 11.03 -15.41
N GLN A 124 -9.23 12.00 -15.04
CA GLN A 124 -8.07 11.77 -14.17
C GLN A 124 -7.84 12.93 -13.20
N LEU A 125 -7.35 12.60 -12.02
CA LEU A 125 -6.73 13.53 -11.08
C LEU A 125 -5.26 13.14 -10.95
N GLU A 126 -4.34 14.09 -11.13
CA GLU A 126 -2.91 13.80 -11.31
C GLU A 126 -2.08 14.56 -10.28
N THR A 127 -1.06 13.92 -9.68
CA THR A 127 -0.15 14.63 -8.77
C THR A 127 0.71 15.65 -9.51
N GLU A 128 1.01 16.79 -8.88
CA GLU A 128 1.98 17.75 -9.44
C GLU A 128 3.43 17.18 -9.42
N ASN A 129 3.73 16.33 -8.44
CA ASN A 129 5.02 15.68 -8.28
C ASN A 129 5.12 14.37 -9.08
N SER A 130 6.34 13.99 -9.42
CA SER A 130 6.68 12.72 -10.08
C SER A 130 7.49 11.82 -9.15
N TYR A 131 7.27 10.51 -9.23
CA TYR A 131 7.87 9.50 -8.35
C TYR A 131 8.49 8.37 -9.17
N GLY A 132 9.68 7.92 -8.77
CA GLY A 132 10.42 6.82 -9.40
C GLY A 132 10.13 5.48 -8.74
N ASP A 133 11.00 5.10 -7.80
CA ASP A 133 10.80 3.96 -6.90
C ASP A 133 10.10 4.42 -5.63
N PHE A 134 9.04 3.72 -5.22
CA PHE A 134 8.19 4.15 -4.12
C PHE A 134 7.43 3.00 -3.45
N VAL A 135 6.90 3.31 -2.27
CA VAL A 135 5.78 2.62 -1.63
C VAL A 135 4.61 3.60 -1.51
N LEU A 136 3.51 3.29 -2.19
CA LEU A 136 2.25 4.04 -2.13
C LEU A 136 1.24 3.23 -1.32
N GLN A 137 0.60 3.87 -0.35
CA GLN A 137 -0.47 3.26 0.45
C GLN A 137 -1.68 4.18 0.47
N PHE A 138 -2.86 3.59 0.40
CA PHE A 138 -4.13 4.29 0.53
C PHE A 138 -5.24 3.31 0.89
N GLU A 139 -6.40 3.85 1.26
CA GLU A 139 -7.65 3.11 1.33
C GLU A 139 -8.59 3.60 0.24
N CYS A 140 -9.40 2.69 -0.32
CA CYS A 140 -10.49 3.07 -1.20
C CYS A 140 -11.76 2.25 -0.92
N LYS A 141 -12.89 2.80 -1.38
CA LYS A 141 -14.22 2.21 -1.27
C LYS A 141 -14.98 2.47 -2.57
N THR A 142 -15.42 1.41 -3.23
CA THR A 142 -16.38 1.48 -4.34
C THR A 142 -17.80 1.57 -3.75
N HIS A 143 -18.66 2.41 -4.31
CA HIS A 143 -20.03 2.62 -3.75
C HIS A 143 -21.11 1.76 -4.41
N ALA A 144 -20.76 1.00 -5.45
CA ALA A 144 -21.64 0.05 -6.10
C ALA A 144 -20.87 -1.22 -6.55
N PRO A 145 -21.56 -2.33 -6.86
CA PRO A 145 -20.93 -3.52 -7.38
C PRO A 145 -20.19 -3.30 -8.71
N ASN A 146 -19.01 -3.90 -8.86
CA ASN A 146 -18.25 -3.93 -10.12
C ASN A 146 -17.89 -2.57 -10.72
N LEU A 147 -17.70 -1.54 -9.88
CA LEU A 147 -17.16 -0.28 -10.36
C LEU A 147 -15.71 -0.44 -10.80
N ASN A 148 -15.33 0.36 -11.81
CA ASN A 148 -14.02 0.33 -12.42
C ASN A 148 -13.29 1.65 -12.16
N SER A 149 -12.04 1.55 -11.73
CA SER A 149 -11.09 2.64 -11.59
C SER A 149 -9.69 2.04 -11.53
N GLY A 150 -8.70 2.89 -11.33
CA GLY A 150 -7.33 2.48 -11.14
C GLY A 150 -6.51 3.61 -10.56
N VAL A 151 -5.44 3.21 -9.89
CA VAL A 151 -4.35 4.14 -9.55
C VAL A 151 -3.21 3.88 -10.53
N PHE A 152 -2.92 4.91 -11.32
CA PHE A 152 -1.83 4.87 -12.27
C PHE A 152 -0.56 5.44 -11.66
N TYR A 153 0.58 4.93 -12.08
CA TYR A 153 1.88 5.33 -11.58
C TYR A 153 2.96 5.31 -12.65
N ARG A 154 4.04 6.08 -12.40
CA ARG A 154 5.07 6.43 -13.38
C ARG A 154 4.46 6.94 -14.70
N CYS A 155 3.38 7.70 -14.58
CA CYS A 155 2.67 8.28 -15.71
C CYS A 155 3.54 9.31 -16.43
N ILE A 156 3.35 9.43 -17.75
CA ILE A 156 3.91 10.56 -18.48
C ILE A 156 3.11 11.81 -18.08
N PRO A 157 3.75 12.84 -17.47
CA PRO A 157 3.04 13.99 -16.94
C PRO A 157 2.18 14.69 -17.99
N GLY A 158 0.91 14.94 -17.67
CA GLY A 158 -0.03 15.62 -18.57
C GLY A 158 -0.68 14.76 -19.66
N GLU A 159 -0.22 13.54 -19.88
CA GLU A 159 -0.87 12.62 -20.83
C GLU A 159 -2.04 11.89 -20.19
N THR A 160 -3.03 11.50 -21.00
CA THR A 160 -4.22 10.82 -20.50
C THR A 160 -3.94 9.36 -20.19
N MET A 161 -3.88 9.00 -18.89
CA MET A 161 -3.77 7.62 -18.39
C MET A 161 -2.59 6.82 -19.00
N ASN A 162 -1.50 7.49 -19.36
CA ASN A 162 -0.29 6.86 -19.88
C ASN A 162 0.68 6.51 -18.76
N GLY A 163 0.27 5.54 -17.95
CA GLY A 163 1.03 4.96 -16.84
C GLY A 163 0.93 3.43 -16.80
N TYR A 164 1.63 2.83 -15.85
CA TYR A 164 1.23 1.54 -15.31
C TYR A 164 -0.01 1.72 -14.43
N GLU A 165 -0.79 0.67 -14.21
CA GLU A 165 -2.09 0.76 -13.58
C GLU A 165 -2.26 -0.37 -12.55
N ALA A 166 -2.50 0.01 -11.30
CA ALA A 166 -3.00 -0.90 -10.27
C ALA A 166 -4.53 -0.81 -10.30
N GLN A 167 -5.16 -1.88 -10.77
CA GLN A 167 -6.59 -1.94 -11.04
C GLN A 167 -7.42 -1.82 -9.76
N ILE A 168 -8.60 -1.22 -9.87
CA ILE A 168 -9.67 -1.28 -8.87
C ILE A 168 -10.92 -1.83 -9.54
N HIS A 169 -11.21 -3.10 -9.28
CA HIS A 169 -12.41 -3.79 -9.75
C HIS A 169 -12.64 -5.06 -8.91
N ASN A 170 -13.70 -5.07 -8.09
CA ASN A 170 -13.96 -6.16 -7.14
C ASN A 170 -14.81 -7.31 -7.72
N GLY A 171 -15.22 -7.22 -8.98
CA GLY A 171 -16.01 -8.27 -9.62
C GLY A 171 -15.24 -9.56 -9.84
N THR A 172 -15.94 -10.68 -9.69
CA THR A 172 -15.44 -12.05 -9.84
C THR A 172 -16.30 -12.84 -10.83
N LYS A 173 -15.71 -13.83 -11.50
CA LYS A 173 -16.44 -14.74 -12.38
C LYS A 173 -17.19 -15.77 -11.53
N GLU A 174 -18.52 -15.81 -11.68
CA GLU A 174 -19.39 -16.77 -10.98
C GLU A 174 -19.27 -16.71 -9.43
N GLY A 175 -18.84 -15.57 -8.88
CA GLY A 175 -18.61 -15.42 -7.44
C GLY A 175 -17.33 -16.07 -6.92
N ASP A 176 -16.47 -16.60 -7.79
CA ASP A 176 -15.22 -17.24 -7.40
C ASP A 176 -14.11 -16.19 -7.18
N PRO A 177 -13.66 -15.94 -5.93
CA PRO A 177 -12.67 -14.91 -5.64
C PRO A 177 -11.32 -15.17 -6.33
N TRP A 178 -11.02 -16.40 -6.74
CA TRP A 178 -9.80 -16.76 -7.47
C TRP A 178 -9.86 -16.45 -8.96
N LYS A 179 -11.00 -15.95 -9.46
CA LYS A 179 -11.22 -15.63 -10.86
C LYS A 179 -11.69 -14.18 -10.99
N PRO A 180 -10.78 -13.19 -10.99
CA PRO A 180 -11.15 -11.82 -11.24
C PRO A 180 -11.90 -11.65 -12.56
N LEU A 181 -12.89 -10.76 -12.57
CA LEU A 181 -13.67 -10.46 -13.77
C LEU A 181 -12.89 -9.56 -14.75
N ASP A 182 -12.25 -8.51 -14.23
CA ASP A 182 -11.50 -7.52 -15.02
C ASP A 182 -10.18 -7.15 -14.32
N CYS A 183 -9.15 -7.98 -14.49
CA CYS A 183 -7.82 -7.94 -13.85
C CYS A 183 -7.82 -8.06 -12.31
N GLY A 184 -8.88 -7.63 -11.63
CA GLY A 184 -9.06 -7.70 -10.18
C GLY A 184 -8.34 -6.58 -9.45
N THR A 185 -8.93 -6.11 -8.35
CA THR A 185 -8.32 -5.08 -7.49
C THR A 185 -6.90 -5.46 -7.08
N GLY A 186 -5.96 -4.55 -7.35
CA GLY A 186 -4.51 -4.71 -7.16
C GLY A 186 -3.79 -5.41 -8.31
N GLY A 187 -4.48 -5.95 -9.31
CA GLY A 187 -3.87 -6.46 -10.53
C GLY A 187 -3.11 -5.38 -11.28
N ILE A 188 -2.06 -5.75 -12.00
CA ILE A 188 -1.32 -4.85 -12.88
C ILE A 188 -1.97 -4.93 -14.27
N PHE A 189 -2.79 -3.94 -14.61
CA PHE A 189 -3.70 -4.02 -15.76
C PHE A 189 -2.98 -4.35 -17.06
N ARG A 190 -3.47 -5.38 -17.78
CA ARG A 190 -2.87 -5.95 -19.00
C ARG A 190 -1.43 -6.47 -18.84
N ARG A 191 -0.99 -6.76 -17.62
CA ARG A 191 0.33 -7.37 -17.32
C ARG A 191 0.18 -8.62 -16.48
N GLN A 192 -0.44 -8.50 -15.32
CA GLN A 192 -0.66 -9.59 -14.38
C GLN A 192 -1.95 -9.34 -13.61
N ASP A 193 -2.93 -10.21 -13.82
CA ASP A 193 -4.15 -10.21 -13.03
C ASP A 193 -3.85 -10.50 -11.55
N ALA A 194 -4.65 -9.92 -10.66
CA ALA A 194 -4.63 -10.28 -9.25
C ALA A 194 -4.88 -11.79 -9.11
N ARG A 195 -4.11 -12.47 -8.25
CA ARG A 195 -4.28 -13.92 -8.00
C ARG A 195 -5.65 -14.27 -7.39
N PHE A 196 -6.30 -13.30 -6.74
CA PHE A 196 -7.68 -13.33 -6.26
C PHE A 196 -8.14 -11.91 -5.91
N VAL A 197 -9.45 -11.71 -5.81
CA VAL A 197 -10.06 -10.47 -5.29
C VAL A 197 -10.23 -10.61 -3.78
N PHE A 198 -9.61 -9.72 -3.02
CA PHE A 198 -9.67 -9.68 -1.55
C PHE A 198 -10.16 -8.33 -1.02
N ALA A 199 -11.17 -7.79 -1.70
CA ALA A 199 -11.85 -6.56 -1.37
C ALA A 199 -13.33 -6.71 -1.70
N ASP A 200 -14.18 -6.17 -0.84
CA ASP A 200 -15.63 -6.16 -1.03
C ASP A 200 -16.07 -4.76 -1.48
N ASP A 201 -17.05 -4.71 -2.38
CA ASP A 201 -17.72 -3.47 -2.72
C ASP A 201 -18.44 -2.88 -1.49
N GLN A 202 -18.55 -1.55 -1.45
CA GLN A 202 -19.17 -0.77 -0.36
C GLN A 202 -18.45 -0.86 1.00
N GLN A 203 -17.29 -1.52 1.06
CA GLN A 203 -16.40 -1.54 2.21
C GLN A 203 -15.10 -0.82 1.90
N TRP A 204 -14.50 -0.23 2.94
CA TRP A 204 -13.14 0.29 2.82
C TRP A 204 -12.16 -0.86 2.78
N PHE A 205 -11.27 -0.85 1.79
CA PHE A 205 -10.12 -1.75 1.72
C PHE A 205 -8.85 -0.95 1.52
N SER A 206 -7.74 -1.50 2.03
CA SER A 206 -6.42 -0.90 1.87
C SER A 206 -5.72 -1.46 0.64
N MET A 207 -5.00 -0.61 -0.09
CA MET A 207 -4.09 -1.03 -1.15
C MET A 207 -2.69 -0.48 -0.89
N THR A 208 -1.68 -1.32 -1.09
CA THR A 208 -0.27 -0.93 -1.12
C THR A 208 0.30 -1.28 -2.49
N VAL A 209 0.96 -0.32 -3.13
CA VAL A 209 1.70 -0.50 -4.38
C VAL A 209 3.18 -0.23 -4.09
N VAL A 210 4.03 -1.20 -4.38
CA VAL A 210 5.49 -1.07 -4.27
C VAL A 210 6.09 -1.16 -5.65
N ALA A 211 6.75 -0.09 -6.12
CA ALA A 211 7.51 -0.08 -7.36
C ALA A 211 8.99 0.09 -7.03
N THR A 212 9.84 -0.86 -7.43
CA THR A 212 11.30 -0.76 -7.32
C THR A 212 11.94 -1.25 -8.62
N GLY A 213 12.61 -0.36 -9.36
CA GLY A 213 13.12 -0.67 -10.68
C GLY A 213 12.01 -1.29 -11.56
N PRO A 214 12.25 -2.41 -12.25
CA PRO A 214 11.24 -3.07 -13.09
C PRO A 214 10.22 -3.91 -12.29
N HIS A 215 10.37 -4.01 -10.97
CA HIS A 215 9.55 -4.85 -10.13
C HIS A 215 8.40 -4.07 -9.51
N VAL A 216 7.18 -4.59 -9.64
CA VAL A 216 5.97 -4.04 -9.03
C VAL A 216 5.21 -5.13 -8.29
N SER A 217 4.85 -4.84 -7.06
CA SER A 217 4.02 -5.72 -6.23
C SER A 217 2.88 -4.94 -5.61
N THR A 218 1.75 -5.60 -5.41
CA THR A 218 0.57 -4.99 -4.78
C THR A 218 0.01 -5.87 -3.67
N TRP A 219 -0.54 -5.21 -2.65
CA TRP A 219 -1.26 -5.85 -1.55
C TRP A 219 -2.62 -5.21 -1.40
N VAL A 220 -3.64 -6.04 -1.19
CA VAL A 220 -5.00 -5.61 -0.85
C VAL A 220 -5.34 -6.19 0.51
N ASN A 221 -5.73 -5.34 1.46
CA ASN A 221 -5.99 -5.72 2.87
C ASN A 221 -4.83 -6.52 3.49
N GLY A 222 -3.59 -6.12 3.16
CA GLY A 222 -2.36 -6.77 3.65
C GLY A 222 -2.00 -8.09 2.97
N ILE A 223 -2.81 -8.58 2.04
CA ILE A 223 -2.55 -9.81 1.29
C ILE A 223 -1.96 -9.47 -0.07
N GLN A 224 -0.81 -10.05 -0.42
CA GLN A 224 -0.18 -9.81 -1.72
C GLN A 224 -1.06 -10.39 -2.82
N VAL A 225 -1.46 -9.58 -3.80
CA VAL A 225 -2.32 -10.01 -4.91
C VAL A 225 -1.60 -10.02 -6.26
N ALA A 226 -0.61 -9.15 -6.47
CA ALA A 226 0.26 -9.17 -7.64
C ALA A 226 1.74 -9.05 -7.23
N ASP A 227 2.60 -9.68 -8.03
CA ASP A 227 4.06 -9.67 -7.92
C ASP A 227 4.66 -9.88 -9.32
N TRP A 228 5.08 -8.79 -9.94
CA TRP A 228 5.39 -8.75 -11.37
C TRP A 228 6.72 -8.03 -11.64
N THR A 229 7.52 -8.59 -12.55
CA THR A 229 8.70 -7.90 -13.11
C THR A 229 8.45 -7.59 -14.57
N ASP A 230 8.58 -6.32 -14.93
CA ASP A 230 8.51 -5.89 -16.31
C ASP A 230 9.79 -6.25 -17.07
N THR A 231 9.72 -7.33 -17.84
CA THR A 231 10.82 -7.84 -18.67
C THR A 231 10.72 -7.38 -20.13
N ARG A 232 9.75 -6.52 -20.45
CA ARG A 232 9.55 -6.01 -21.81
C ARG A 232 10.69 -5.05 -22.19
N PRO A 233 10.97 -4.86 -23.49
CA PRO A 233 11.95 -3.87 -23.93
C PRO A 233 11.65 -2.45 -23.41
N PRO A 234 12.67 -1.61 -23.17
CA PRO A 234 12.46 -0.22 -22.79
C PRO A 234 11.61 0.55 -23.81
N HIS A 235 10.71 1.39 -23.32
CA HIS A 235 9.86 2.22 -24.16
C HIS A 235 9.45 3.51 -23.43
N ASN A 236 9.30 4.62 -24.16
CA ASN A 236 8.96 5.92 -23.56
C ASN A 236 7.55 5.95 -22.93
N ASN A 237 6.65 5.12 -23.44
CA ASN A 237 5.31 4.90 -22.89
C ASN A 237 5.24 3.57 -22.09
N PRO A 238 4.90 3.61 -20.78
CA PRO A 238 4.84 2.42 -19.91
C PRO A 238 3.78 1.39 -20.34
N ARG A 239 2.76 1.82 -21.09
CA ARG A 239 1.74 0.93 -21.68
C ARG A 239 2.31 0.02 -22.78
N ASN A 240 3.46 0.37 -23.36
CA ASN A 240 4.06 -0.36 -24.49
C ASN A 240 5.39 -1.05 -24.14
N GLY A 241 6.05 -0.70 -23.04
CA GLY A 241 7.30 -1.33 -22.62
C GLY A 241 7.75 -0.91 -21.23
N LEU A 242 8.97 -1.30 -20.87
CA LEU A 242 9.57 -0.95 -19.58
C LEU A 242 9.89 0.56 -19.53
N ARG A 243 9.44 1.23 -18.47
CA ARG A 243 9.80 2.61 -18.15
C ARG A 243 10.12 2.74 -16.66
N LEU A 244 11.34 3.16 -16.36
CA LEU A 244 11.83 3.36 -14.99
C LEU A 244 11.88 4.81 -14.55
N GLU A 245 11.79 5.73 -15.51
CA GLU A 245 11.80 7.17 -15.24
C GLU A 245 10.68 7.56 -14.26
N PRO A 246 10.93 8.52 -13.36
CA PRO A 246 9.88 9.09 -12.54
C PRO A 246 8.70 9.58 -13.38
N GLY A 247 7.51 9.54 -12.77
CA GLY A 247 6.29 10.02 -13.39
C GLY A 247 5.20 10.26 -12.35
N THR A 248 4.12 10.91 -12.76
CA THR A 248 3.04 11.28 -11.85
C THR A 248 2.24 10.05 -11.39
N ILE A 249 1.49 10.21 -10.31
CA ILE A 249 0.42 9.30 -9.89
C ILE A 249 -0.90 9.87 -10.41
N MET A 250 -1.79 9.02 -10.92
CA MET A 250 -3.14 9.44 -11.31
C MET A 250 -4.22 8.57 -10.68
N ILE A 251 -5.35 9.18 -10.32
CA ILE A 251 -6.58 8.49 -9.92
C ILE A 251 -7.56 8.59 -11.07
N GLN A 252 -8.07 7.45 -11.54
CA GLN A 252 -8.94 7.36 -12.69
C GLN A 252 -10.42 7.45 -12.30
N GLY A 253 -11.19 8.28 -13.00
CA GLY A 253 -12.60 7.97 -13.25
C GLY A 253 -12.73 7.25 -14.58
N HIS A 254 -13.45 6.13 -14.63
CA HIS A 254 -13.38 5.20 -15.75
C HIS A 254 -14.50 5.44 -16.77
N ASP A 255 -15.75 5.47 -16.30
CA ASP A 255 -16.95 5.52 -17.13
C ASP A 255 -18.11 6.20 -16.38
N PRO A 256 -19.29 6.45 -17.01
CA PRO A 256 -20.39 7.18 -16.38
C PRO A 256 -20.94 6.60 -15.07
N THR A 257 -20.57 5.38 -14.69
CA THR A 257 -20.97 4.73 -13.43
C THR A 257 -19.98 4.94 -12.29
N THR A 258 -18.82 5.58 -12.53
CA THR A 258 -17.79 5.81 -11.50
C THR A 258 -18.41 6.45 -10.26
N ASP A 259 -18.17 5.82 -9.11
CA ASP A 259 -18.56 6.31 -7.79
C ASP A 259 -17.66 5.66 -6.71
N ILE A 260 -16.53 6.30 -6.41
CA ILE A 260 -15.46 5.71 -5.58
C ILE A 260 -14.88 6.76 -4.65
N SER A 261 -14.57 6.37 -3.42
CA SER A 261 -13.88 7.21 -2.44
C SER A 261 -12.48 6.70 -2.12
N PHE A 262 -11.57 7.62 -1.83
CA PHE A 262 -10.19 7.37 -1.43
C PHE A 262 -9.84 8.16 -0.18
N ARG A 263 -8.97 7.62 0.68
CA ARG A 263 -8.40 8.34 1.82
C ARG A 263 -7.03 7.81 2.22
N GLY A 264 -6.33 8.59 3.04
CA GLY A 264 -5.04 8.18 3.59
C GLY A 264 -3.95 7.94 2.54
N LEU A 265 -3.99 8.68 1.42
CA LEU A 265 -3.00 8.56 0.34
C LEU A 265 -1.64 9.05 0.82
N ARG A 266 -0.70 8.13 0.97
CA ARG A 266 0.66 8.40 1.43
C ARG A 266 1.70 7.69 0.57
N ILE A 267 2.82 8.34 0.33
CA ILE A 267 3.91 7.82 -0.48
C ILE A 267 5.25 7.96 0.24
N ALA A 268 6.12 6.96 0.11
CA ALA A 268 7.52 7.02 0.51
C ALA A 268 8.37 6.66 -0.71
N GLU A 269 9.31 7.53 -1.08
CA GLU A 269 10.32 7.23 -2.11
C GLU A 269 11.40 6.28 -1.57
N LEU A 270 11.97 5.45 -2.45
CA LEU A 270 12.91 4.37 -2.09
C LEU A 270 14.34 4.57 -2.62
#